data_AF-A0A520UYF0-F1
#
_entry.id   AF-A0A520UYF0-F1
#
_cell.length_a   1.000
_cell.length_b   1.000
_cell.length_c   1.000
_cell.angle_alpha   90.00
_cell.angle_beta   90.00
_cell.angle_gamma   90.00
#
_symmetry.space_group_name_H-M   'P 1'
#
loop_
_entity.id
_entity.type
_entity.pdbx_description
1 polymer ?
#
loop_
_entity_poly.entity_id
_entity_poly.type
_entity_poly.pdbx_seq_one_letter_code
_entity_poly.pdbx_strand_id
1 'polypeptide(L)'
;MVSLTRMVLWAAVLLGIPLFLVLQGEASEITRVAGGTILLALVSILMFSGRSPVSKPPKVKTVVVEESKVEIDLPEPVLELEGASERREGKIKRSRGKVAQPVAEVLPPPLPMPPPVSTAEDEGAPVIPMPPVPGDGNVVASRYVAESDPQSGEEAEVEAYVSDRRVKRAEIRSQLVRKRRMDLAERRASKARAWSAVEDGEDLSALLKDPNHGLTVLEEPEEADPSKPQG
;
A
#
# COMPACT_ATOMS: atom_id res chain seq x y z
N MET A 1 29.38 15.67 3.97
CA MET A 1 29.81 16.81 4.82
C MET A 1 29.45 16.48 6.26
N VAL A 2 30.41 16.50 7.20
CA VAL A 2 30.14 16.29 8.63
C VAL A 2 29.34 17.51 9.13
N SER A 3 28.24 17.29 9.86
CA SER A 3 27.46 18.42 10.41
C SER A 3 28.32 19.25 11.36
N LEU A 4 28.15 20.58 11.37
CA LEU A 4 28.86 21.49 12.29
C LEU A 4 28.78 21.01 13.74
N THR A 5 27.61 20.54 14.16
CA THR A 5 27.36 19.98 15.49
C THR A 5 28.24 18.77 15.81
N ARG A 6 28.52 17.92 14.81
CA ARG A 6 29.36 16.75 14.97
C ARG A 6 30.84 17.11 15.02
N MET A 7 31.27 18.14 14.29
CA MET A 7 32.63 18.69 14.43
C MET A 7 32.86 19.25 15.83
N VAL A 8 31.88 19.99 16.37
CA VAL A 8 31.95 20.53 17.73
C VAL A 8 31.99 19.42 18.78
N LEU A 9 31.16 18.37 18.63
CA LEU A 9 31.19 17.20 19.52
C LEU A 9 32.54 16.48 19.48
N TRP A 10 33.13 16.29 18.29
CA TRP A 10 34.46 15.71 18.15
C TRP A 10 35.54 16.57 18.82
N ALA A 11 35.52 17.88 18.63
CA ALA A 11 36.45 18.80 19.27
C ALA A 11 36.31 18.77 20.79
N ALA A 12 35.08 18.77 21.31
CA ALA A 12 34.80 18.71 22.74
C ALA A 12 35.29 17.40 23.38
N VAL A 13 35.16 16.26 22.69
CA VAL A 13 35.67 14.97 23.19
C VAL A 13 37.19 14.90 23.12
N LEU A 14 37.79 15.30 21.99
CA LEU A 14 39.24 15.26 21.79
C LEU A 14 39.98 16.21 22.74
N LEU A 15 39.40 17.35 23.08
CA LEU A 15 39.97 18.29 24.05
C LEU A 15 39.58 17.94 25.49
N GLY A 16 38.37 17.42 25.70
CA GLY A 16 37.84 17.09 27.02
C GLY A 16 38.51 15.89 27.68
N ILE A 17 38.86 14.85 26.91
CA ILE A 17 39.57 13.66 27.43
C ILE A 17 40.93 14.02 28.05
N PRO A 18 41.86 14.68 27.34
CA PRO A 18 43.17 15.01 27.92
C PRO A 18 43.03 16.01 29.08
N LEU A 19 42.13 17.00 28.96
CA LEU A 19 41.88 17.95 30.05
C LEU A 19 41.38 17.23 31.32
N PHE A 20 40.44 16.29 31.16
CA PHE A 20 39.93 15.49 32.28
C PHE A 20 41.01 14.63 32.93
N LEU A 21 41.90 14.02 32.14
CA LEU A 21 43.01 13.22 32.66
C LEU A 21 44.03 14.04 33.45
N VAL A 22 44.34 15.26 33.00
CA VAL A 22 45.26 16.17 33.71
C VAL A 22 44.65 16.66 35.03
N LEU A 23 43.37 17.04 35.04
CA LEU A 23 42.69 17.57 36.23
C LEU A 23 42.24 16.46 37.21
N GLN A 24 42.28 15.18 36.81
CA GLN A 24 41.75 14.09 37.63
C GLN A 24 42.48 13.91 38.97
N GLY A 25 43.76 14.29 39.03
CA GLY A 25 44.61 14.11 40.21
C GLY A 25 44.30 15.07 41.37
N GLU A 26 43.75 16.25 41.06
CA GLU A 26 43.40 17.28 42.06
C GLU A 26 41.89 17.31 42.37
N ALA A 27 41.10 16.60 41.56
CA ALA A 27 39.65 16.56 41.66
C ALA A 27 39.17 15.69 42.83
N SER A 28 38.10 16.11 43.51
CA SER A 28 37.40 15.25 44.47
C SER A 28 36.71 14.08 43.75
N GLU A 29 36.45 12.99 44.47
CA GLU A 29 35.81 11.81 43.86
C GLU A 29 34.47 12.14 43.18
N ILE A 30 33.70 13.07 43.76
CA ILE A 30 32.42 13.51 43.18
C ILE A 30 32.64 14.24 41.85
N THR A 31 33.62 15.14 41.75
CA THR A 31 33.89 15.88 40.51
C THR A 31 34.53 15.00 39.45
N ARG A 32 35.33 14.01 39.86
CA ARG A 32 35.87 12.97 38.98
C ARG A 32 34.76 12.14 38.33
N VAL A 33 33.79 11.66 39.11
CA VAL A 33 32.66 10.89 38.60
C VAL A 33 31.76 11.77 37.71
N ALA A 34 31.47 13.00 38.12
CA ALA A 34 30.68 13.94 37.33
C ALA A 34 31.34 14.25 35.97
N GLY A 35 32.64 14.55 35.95
CA GLY A 35 33.38 14.80 34.70
C GLY A 35 33.42 13.57 33.79
N GLY A 36 33.63 12.38 34.36
CA GLY A 36 33.62 11.12 33.59
C GLY A 36 32.26 10.81 32.97
N THR A 37 31.17 11.01 33.72
CA THR A 37 29.81 10.79 33.19
C THR A 37 29.44 11.76 32.08
N ILE A 38 29.86 13.04 32.19
CA ILE A 38 29.67 14.04 31.12
C ILE A 38 30.43 13.63 29.85
N LEU A 39 31.69 13.21 29.96
CA LEU A 39 32.47 12.73 28.81
C LEU A 39 31.81 11.51 28.17
N LEU A 40 31.31 10.57 28.96
CA LEU A 40 30.65 9.37 28.48
C LEU A 40 29.31 9.70 27.76
N ALA A 41 28.57 10.69 28.28
CA ALA A 41 27.36 11.20 27.62
C ALA A 41 27.68 11.83 26.26
N LEU A 42 28.75 12.63 26.15
CA LEU A 42 29.17 13.23 24.87
C LEU A 42 29.55 12.15 23.84
N VAL A 43 30.27 11.11 24.26
CA VAL A 43 30.62 9.97 23.39
C VAL A 43 29.37 9.19 22.96
N SER A 44 28.41 8.98 23.86
CA SER A 44 27.13 8.34 23.55
C SER A 44 26.33 9.13 22.51
N ILE A 45 26.22 10.46 22.68
CA ILE A 45 25.57 11.35 21.71
C ILE A 45 26.28 11.28 20.37
N LEU A 46 27.61 11.27 20.35
CA LEU A 46 28.39 11.16 19.11
C LEU A 46 28.11 9.85 18.35
N MET A 47 27.99 8.73 19.07
CA MET A 47 27.65 7.42 18.50
C MET A 47 26.20 7.37 18.00
N PHE A 48 25.25 7.93 18.75
CA PHE A 48 23.83 7.86 18.42
C PHE A 48 23.39 8.88 17.35
N SER A 49 24.06 10.04 17.28
CA SER A 49 23.79 11.10 16.30
C SER A 49 24.19 10.73 14.86
N GLY A 50 24.95 9.64 14.69
CA GLY A 50 25.37 9.12 13.37
C GLY A 50 24.30 8.38 12.57
N ARG A 51 23.12 8.13 13.14
CA ARG A 51 22.01 7.51 12.39
C ARG A 51 21.43 8.53 11.41
N SER A 52 21.78 8.39 10.14
CA SER A 52 21.22 9.17 9.04
C SER A 52 19.68 9.20 9.16
N PRO A 53 19.04 10.37 8.99
CA PRO A 53 17.58 10.43 9.04
C PRO A 53 17.04 9.44 8.00
N VAL A 54 16.19 8.53 8.46
CA VAL A 54 15.46 7.60 7.58
C VAL A 54 14.85 8.44 6.47
N SER A 55 15.24 8.13 5.23
CA SER A 55 14.78 8.83 4.02
C SER A 55 13.26 9.00 4.11
N LYS A 56 12.82 10.25 4.31
CA LYS A 56 11.40 10.55 4.37
C LYS A 56 10.82 10.12 3.01
N PRO A 57 9.79 9.25 2.98
CA PRO A 57 9.20 8.85 1.71
C PRO A 57 8.77 10.11 0.95
N PRO A 58 8.96 10.16 -0.38
CA PRO A 58 8.70 11.36 -1.16
C PRO A 58 7.27 11.83 -0.91
N LYS A 59 7.13 13.08 -0.44
CA LYS A 59 5.83 13.76 -0.39
C LYS A 59 5.33 13.82 -1.83
N VAL A 60 4.27 13.04 -2.08
CA VAL A 60 3.50 13.12 -3.32
C VAL A 60 3.09 14.58 -3.48
N LYS A 61 3.49 15.20 -4.60
CA LYS A 61 3.09 16.55 -4.96
C LYS A 61 1.57 16.58 -5.03
N THR A 62 0.93 17.23 -4.07
CA THR A 62 -0.48 17.61 -4.17
C THR A 62 -0.57 18.60 -5.31
N VAL A 63 -1.22 18.17 -6.39
CA VAL A 63 -1.63 19.04 -7.49
C VAL A 63 -2.48 20.15 -6.89
N VAL A 64 -1.98 21.38 -6.98
CA VAL A 64 -2.74 22.59 -6.72
C VAL A 64 -3.78 22.67 -7.83
N VAL A 65 -5.02 22.31 -7.49
CA VAL A 65 -6.19 22.70 -8.27
C VAL A 65 -6.51 24.13 -7.81
N GLU A 66 -6.31 25.06 -8.74
CA GLU A 66 -6.70 26.44 -8.62
C GLU A 66 -8.23 26.51 -8.80
N GLU A 67 -8.98 26.66 -7.71
CA GLU A 67 -10.40 27.01 -7.78
C GLU A 67 -10.76 28.11 -6.78
N SER A 68 -11.02 29.28 -7.38
CA SER A 68 -12.05 30.28 -7.08
C SER A 68 -12.26 30.73 -5.62
N LYS A 69 -11.99 32.03 -5.43
CA LYS A 69 -12.61 32.88 -4.40
C LYS A 69 -14.12 32.63 -4.32
N VAL A 70 -14.58 32.01 -3.25
CA VAL A 70 -15.91 32.24 -2.69
C VAL A 70 -15.74 32.39 -1.18
N GLU A 71 -16.05 33.59 -0.71
CA GLU A 71 -16.13 33.97 0.70
C GLU A 71 -17.24 33.12 1.35
N ILE A 72 -16.85 32.16 2.18
CA ILE A 72 -17.75 31.45 3.09
C ILE A 72 -17.18 31.69 4.49
N ASP A 73 -17.92 32.40 5.33
CA ASP A 73 -17.62 32.57 6.75
C ASP A 73 -17.70 31.20 7.45
N LEU A 74 -16.54 30.56 7.63
CA LEU A 74 -16.38 29.39 8.49
C LEU A 74 -16.06 29.86 9.92
N PRO A 75 -16.72 29.31 10.97
CA PRO A 75 -16.36 29.62 12.35
C PRO A 75 -14.95 29.11 12.70
N GLU A 76 -14.33 29.77 13.68
CA GLU A 76 -12.93 29.58 14.05
C GLU A 76 -12.53 28.10 14.25
N PRO A 77 -11.37 27.68 13.70
CA PRO A 77 -10.92 26.29 13.78
C PRO A 77 -10.62 25.90 15.22
N VAL A 78 -11.37 24.94 15.75
CA VAL A 78 -11.10 24.28 17.02
C VAL A 78 -9.75 23.56 16.92
N LEU A 79 -8.75 24.06 17.66
CA LEU A 79 -7.42 23.49 17.80
C LEU A 79 -7.47 22.21 18.63
N GLU A 80 -7.98 21.12 18.06
CA GLU A 80 -7.76 19.77 18.60
C GLU A 80 -6.45 19.20 18.05
N LEU A 81 -5.39 19.40 18.84
CA LEU A 81 -4.08 18.76 18.70
C LEU A 81 -4.18 17.24 18.96
N GLU A 82 -4.98 16.51 18.20
CA GLU A 82 -5.02 15.05 18.27
C GLU A 82 -5.03 14.46 16.86
N GLY A 83 -3.81 14.33 16.32
CA GLY A 83 -3.58 13.84 14.97
C GLY A 83 -4.18 12.44 14.76
N ALA A 84 -4.81 12.23 13.60
CA ALA A 84 -5.40 10.95 13.19
C ALA A 84 -4.45 9.72 13.24
N SER A 85 -3.14 9.95 13.42
CA SER A 85 -2.14 8.91 13.68
C SER A 85 -2.29 8.22 15.03
N GLU A 86 -2.65 8.96 16.09
CA GLU A 86 -2.70 8.44 17.47
C GLU A 86 -3.87 7.47 17.68
N ARG A 87 -5.03 7.74 17.04
CA ARG A 87 -6.18 6.82 16.99
C ARG A 87 -5.89 5.47 16.33
N ARG A 88 -4.86 5.38 15.47
CA ARG A 88 -4.57 4.16 14.71
C ARG A 88 -3.67 3.20 15.49
N GLU A 89 -2.81 3.71 16.37
CA GLU A 89 -1.87 2.90 17.15
C GLU A 89 -2.55 2.19 18.33
N GLY A 90 -3.60 2.78 18.92
CA GLY A 90 -4.39 2.15 19.98
C GLY A 90 -5.17 0.90 19.56
N LYS A 91 -5.43 0.71 18.26
CA LYS A 91 -6.25 -0.41 17.73
C LYS A 91 -5.43 -1.65 17.34
N ILE A 92 -4.09 -1.59 17.40
CA ILE A 92 -3.23 -2.72 17.06
C ILE A 92 -2.72 -3.39 18.36
N LYS A 93 -3.65 -3.84 19.21
CA LYS A 93 -3.34 -4.85 20.23
C LYS A 93 -3.63 -6.23 19.65
N ARG A 94 -2.54 -6.91 19.30
CA ARG A 94 -2.45 -8.22 18.66
C ARG A 94 -2.84 -9.34 19.64
N SER A 95 -4.05 -9.89 19.53
CA SER A 95 -4.42 -11.13 20.24
C SER A 95 -3.89 -12.36 19.48
N ARG A 96 -2.67 -12.77 19.81
CA ARG A 96 -2.18 -14.12 19.52
C ARG A 96 -2.50 -14.98 20.74
N GLY A 97 -3.57 -15.78 20.66
CA GLY A 97 -4.00 -16.67 21.74
C GLY A 97 -4.93 -17.75 21.19
N LYS A 98 -4.34 -18.91 20.95
CA LYS A 98 -4.90 -20.15 20.40
C LYS A 98 -5.86 -20.81 21.40
N VAL A 99 -7.11 -21.08 21.01
CA VAL A 99 -7.92 -22.21 21.51
C VAL A 99 -8.73 -22.78 20.34
N ALA A 100 -8.71 -24.10 20.25
CA ALA A 100 -9.24 -24.89 19.16
C ALA A 100 -10.63 -25.46 19.50
N GLN A 101 -11.52 -25.42 18.51
CA GLN A 101 -12.68 -26.32 18.25
C GLN A 101 -13.86 -26.35 19.25
N PRO A 102 -15.07 -26.83 18.84
CA PRO A 102 -15.49 -27.30 17.52
C PRO A 102 -16.70 -26.56 16.92
N VAL A 103 -16.87 -26.80 15.62
CA VAL A 103 -18.02 -26.49 14.78
C VAL A 103 -19.30 -27.11 15.35
N ALA A 104 -20.33 -26.29 15.57
CA ALA A 104 -21.71 -26.74 15.68
C ALA A 104 -22.50 -26.07 14.54
N GLU A 105 -22.76 -26.90 13.55
CA GLU A 105 -23.54 -26.75 12.35
C GLU A 105 -25.01 -26.46 12.70
N VAL A 106 -25.55 -25.31 12.29
CA VAL A 106 -27.00 -25.10 12.17
C VAL A 106 -27.26 -24.28 10.90
N LEU A 107 -27.40 -25.00 9.78
CA LEU A 107 -28.01 -24.48 8.57
C LEU A 107 -29.53 -24.35 8.80
N PRO A 108 -30.18 -23.22 8.47
CA PRO A 108 -31.63 -23.17 8.42
C PRO A 108 -32.15 -24.03 7.25
N PRO A 109 -33.33 -24.66 7.38
CA PRO A 109 -33.86 -25.60 6.38
C PRO A 109 -34.18 -24.92 5.04
N PRO A 110 -34.00 -25.61 3.90
CA PRO A 110 -34.32 -25.06 2.59
C PRO A 110 -35.84 -24.99 2.40
N LEU A 111 -36.34 -23.84 1.94
CA LEU A 111 -37.71 -23.66 1.51
C LEU A 111 -37.96 -24.47 0.21
N PRO A 112 -39.15 -25.08 0.03
CA PRO A 112 -39.46 -25.86 -1.17
C PRO A 112 -39.63 -24.97 -2.40
N MET A 113 -38.97 -25.32 -3.50
CA MET A 113 -39.18 -24.70 -4.81
C MET A 113 -40.56 -25.09 -5.38
N PRO A 114 -41.31 -24.16 -6.00
CA PRO A 114 -42.45 -24.50 -6.83
C PRO A 114 -42.01 -25.08 -8.20
N PRO A 115 -42.84 -25.92 -8.85
CA PRO A 115 -42.49 -26.64 -10.08
C PRO A 115 -42.36 -25.72 -11.31
N PRO A 116 -41.62 -26.16 -12.35
CA PRO A 116 -41.44 -25.39 -13.58
C PRO A 116 -42.72 -25.40 -14.41
N VAL A 117 -43.23 -24.21 -14.74
CA VAL A 117 -44.29 -24.04 -15.75
C VAL A 117 -43.65 -24.11 -17.13
N SER A 118 -44.15 -25.03 -17.93
CA SER A 118 -43.74 -25.30 -19.30
C SER A 118 -43.84 -24.06 -20.19
N THR A 119 -42.77 -23.81 -20.93
CA THR A 119 -42.73 -22.95 -22.11
C THR A 119 -43.70 -23.50 -23.16
N ALA A 120 -44.75 -22.74 -23.48
CA ALA A 120 -45.44 -22.85 -24.76
C ALA A 120 -45.08 -21.61 -25.56
N GLU A 121 -44.28 -21.85 -26.61
CA GLU A 121 -44.12 -20.95 -27.73
C GLU A 121 -45.50 -20.73 -28.38
N ASP A 122 -45.88 -19.49 -28.62
CA ASP A 122 -46.80 -19.18 -29.72
C ASP A 122 -46.41 -17.83 -30.32
N GLU A 123 -46.15 -17.86 -31.62
CA GLU A 123 -45.90 -16.71 -32.45
C GLU A 123 -47.15 -15.83 -32.50
N GLY A 124 -47.01 -14.54 -32.25
CA GLY A 124 -48.11 -13.61 -32.41
C GLY A 124 -47.64 -12.17 -32.36
N ALA A 125 -47.67 -11.49 -33.51
CA ALA A 125 -47.30 -10.10 -33.71
C ALA A 125 -47.91 -9.13 -32.66
N PRO A 126 -47.27 -7.98 -32.37
CA PRO A 126 -47.80 -7.03 -31.40
C PRO A 126 -49.02 -6.32 -31.99
N VAL A 127 -50.21 -6.69 -31.52
CA VAL A 127 -51.44 -5.95 -31.80
C VAL A 127 -51.48 -4.76 -30.85
N ILE A 128 -51.33 -3.55 -31.41
CA ILE A 128 -51.51 -2.28 -30.69
C ILE A 128 -52.99 -2.19 -30.28
N PRO A 129 -53.34 -2.02 -28.99
CA PRO A 129 -54.73 -1.86 -28.59
C PRO A 129 -55.22 -0.46 -28.93
N MET A 130 -56.20 -0.38 -29.85
CA MET A 130 -56.95 0.84 -30.15
C MET A 130 -58.00 1.09 -29.04
N PRO A 131 -58.26 2.33 -28.60
CA PRO A 131 -59.23 2.59 -27.55
C PRO A 131 -60.67 2.36 -28.04
N PRO A 132 -61.58 1.78 -27.21
CA PRO A 132 -62.96 1.54 -27.62
C PRO A 132 -63.80 2.82 -27.60
N VAL A 133 -64.58 3.02 -28.67
CA VAL A 133 -65.65 4.02 -28.79
C VAL A 133 -66.83 3.58 -27.90
N PRO A 134 -67.49 4.49 -27.15
CA PRO A 134 -68.56 4.08 -26.24
C PRO A 134 -69.85 3.81 -27.02
N GLY A 135 -70.33 2.57 -26.96
CA GLY A 135 -71.69 2.16 -27.33
C GLY A 135 -72.43 1.70 -26.10
N ASP A 136 -73.68 2.14 -25.96
CA ASP A 136 -74.55 1.92 -24.80
C ASP A 136 -74.70 0.43 -24.44
N GLY A 137 -74.34 0.08 -23.20
CA GLY A 137 -74.63 -1.23 -22.58
C GLY A 137 -73.54 -1.73 -21.63
N ASN A 138 -73.74 -1.52 -20.31
CA ASN A 138 -72.98 -2.09 -19.19
C ASN A 138 -71.48 -2.39 -19.42
N VAL A 139 -70.67 -1.32 -19.44
CA VAL A 139 -69.22 -1.45 -19.35
C VAL A 139 -68.86 -1.72 -17.89
N VAL A 140 -68.53 -2.97 -17.56
CA VAL A 140 -67.87 -3.31 -16.30
C VAL A 140 -66.49 -2.67 -16.35
N ALA A 141 -66.22 -1.72 -15.46
CA ALA A 141 -64.92 -1.06 -15.39
C ALA A 141 -63.82 -2.10 -15.11
N SER A 142 -62.89 -2.28 -16.06
CA SER A 142 -61.70 -3.08 -15.84
C SER A 142 -60.85 -2.43 -14.74
N ARG A 143 -60.46 -3.19 -13.72
CA ARG A 143 -59.60 -2.72 -12.62
C ARG A 143 -58.24 -2.33 -13.20
N TYR A 144 -57.94 -1.02 -13.25
CA TYR A 144 -56.61 -0.53 -13.57
C TYR A 144 -55.64 -0.95 -12.46
N VAL A 145 -54.68 -1.81 -12.80
CA VAL A 145 -53.55 -2.14 -11.93
C VAL A 145 -52.38 -1.32 -12.47
N ALA A 146 -51.80 -0.46 -11.63
CA ALA A 146 -50.61 0.28 -12.01
C ALA A 146 -49.48 -0.72 -12.32
N GLU A 147 -48.92 -0.64 -13.53
CA GLU A 147 -47.87 -1.57 -14.00
C GLU A 147 -46.54 -1.36 -13.27
N SER A 148 -46.32 -0.19 -12.68
CA SER A 148 -45.12 0.14 -11.92
C SER A 148 -45.48 0.72 -10.56
N ASP A 149 -45.03 0.05 -9.50
CA ASP A 149 -45.01 0.60 -8.16
C ASP A 149 -43.88 1.65 -8.08
N PRO A 150 -44.15 2.91 -7.72
CA PRO A 150 -43.11 3.92 -7.53
C PRO A 150 -41.99 3.45 -6.60
N GLN A 151 -42.30 2.64 -5.58
CA GLN A 151 -41.30 2.10 -4.67
C GLN A 151 -40.31 1.16 -5.38
N SER A 152 -40.79 0.37 -6.34
CA SER A 152 -39.93 -0.53 -7.12
C SER A 152 -38.97 0.23 -8.03
N GLY A 153 -39.37 1.40 -8.53
CA GLY A 153 -38.48 2.29 -9.31
C GLY A 153 -37.34 2.83 -8.45
N GLU A 154 -37.66 3.30 -7.24
CA GLU A 154 -36.66 3.80 -6.30
C GLU A 154 -35.67 2.71 -5.86
N GLU A 155 -36.17 1.49 -5.59
CA GLU A 155 -35.33 0.35 -5.22
C GLU A 155 -34.35 -0.03 -6.35
N ALA A 156 -34.81 0.02 -7.61
CA ALA A 156 -33.97 -0.23 -8.78
C ALA A 156 -32.86 0.83 -8.95
N GLU A 157 -33.16 2.10 -8.72
CA GLU A 157 -32.16 3.18 -8.77
C GLU A 157 -31.11 3.02 -7.67
N VAL A 158 -31.53 2.65 -6.46
CA VAL A 158 -30.63 2.39 -5.34
C VAL A 158 -29.73 1.18 -5.64
N GLU A 159 -30.27 0.10 -6.19
CA GLU A 159 -29.50 -1.08 -6.57
C GLU A 159 -28.48 -0.74 -7.67
N ALA A 160 -28.89 0.02 -8.69
CA ALA A 160 -27.99 0.50 -9.74
C ALA A 160 -26.84 1.34 -9.15
N TYR A 161 -27.13 2.30 -8.27
CA TYR A 161 -26.12 3.13 -7.62
C TYR A 161 -25.14 2.31 -6.76
N VAL A 162 -25.64 1.32 -6.00
CA VAL A 162 -24.80 0.44 -5.19
C VAL A 162 -23.93 -0.45 -6.09
N SER A 163 -24.48 -0.98 -7.18
CA SER A 163 -23.74 -1.81 -8.15
C SER A 163 -22.59 -1.02 -8.79
N ASP A 164 -22.85 0.21 -9.24
CA ASP A 164 -21.86 1.13 -9.79
C ASP A 164 -20.74 1.42 -8.78
N ARG A 165 -21.11 1.64 -7.51
CA ARG A 165 -20.14 1.90 -6.45
C ARG A 165 -19.28 0.67 -6.16
N ARG A 166 -19.83 -0.55 -6.28
CA ARG A 166 -19.08 -1.80 -6.16
C ARG A 166 -18.09 -1.96 -7.31
N VAL A 167 -18.52 -1.70 -8.55
CA VAL A 167 -17.67 -1.74 -9.75
C VAL A 167 -16.51 -0.76 -9.62
N LYS A 168 -16.78 0.52 -9.32
CA LYS A 168 -15.73 1.55 -9.11
C LYS A 168 -14.73 1.14 -8.03
N ARG A 169 -15.21 0.60 -6.90
CA ARG A 169 -14.34 0.11 -5.82
C ARG A 169 -13.53 -1.12 -6.23
N ALA A 170 -14.08 -2.00 -7.07
CA ALA A 170 -13.36 -3.17 -7.59
C ALA A 170 -12.24 -2.72 -8.54
N GLU A 171 -12.54 -1.77 -9.44
CA GLU A 171 -11.56 -1.20 -10.35
C GLU A 171 -10.40 -0.53 -9.59
N ILE A 172 -10.70 0.37 -8.64
CA ILE A 172 -9.69 1.03 -7.81
C ILE A 172 -8.83 0.01 -7.06
N ARG A 173 -9.44 -1.04 -6.50
CA ARG A 173 -8.71 -2.12 -5.82
C ARG A 173 -7.78 -2.86 -6.78
N SER A 174 -8.25 -3.20 -7.98
CA SER A 174 -7.44 -3.90 -8.99
C SER A 174 -6.23 -3.08 -9.43
N GLN A 175 -6.42 -1.78 -9.68
CA GLN A 175 -5.35 -0.86 -10.05
C GLN A 175 -4.33 -0.72 -8.92
N LEU A 176 -4.80 -0.59 -7.67
CA LEU A 176 -3.94 -0.47 -6.50
C LEU A 176 -3.10 -1.73 -6.24
N VAL A 177 -3.70 -2.91 -6.37
CA VAL A 177 -2.99 -4.19 -6.23
C VAL A 177 -1.91 -4.33 -7.29
N ARG A 178 -2.22 -3.98 -8.55
CA ARG A 178 -1.23 -3.98 -9.65
C ARG A 178 -0.08 -3.03 -9.35
N LYS A 179 -0.35 -1.78 -8.98
CA LYS A 179 0.68 -0.78 -8.62
C LYS A 179 1.57 -1.30 -7.49
N ARG A 180 0.98 -1.79 -6.39
CA ARG A 180 1.74 -2.36 -5.27
C ARG A 180 2.63 -3.53 -5.68
N ARG A 181 2.18 -4.40 -6.59
CA ARG A 181 2.99 -5.52 -7.10
C ARG A 181 4.19 -5.00 -7.90
N MET A 182 3.99 -3.99 -8.74
CA MET A 182 5.07 -3.35 -9.50
C MET A 182 6.07 -2.66 -8.57
N ASP A 183 5.61 -1.86 -7.61
CA ASP A 183 6.48 -1.17 -6.63
C ASP A 183 7.30 -2.17 -5.80
N LEU A 184 6.70 -3.30 -5.43
CA LEU A 184 7.38 -4.36 -4.68
C LEU A 184 8.45 -5.02 -5.56
N ALA A 185 8.12 -5.32 -6.82
CA ALA A 185 9.08 -5.86 -7.78
C ALA A 185 10.25 -4.88 -8.01
N GLU A 186 9.96 -3.58 -8.16
CA GLU A 186 10.97 -2.53 -8.30
C GLU A 186 11.88 -2.45 -7.08
N ARG A 187 11.32 -2.48 -5.87
CA ARG A 187 12.12 -2.50 -4.62
C ARG A 187 12.98 -3.76 -4.48
N ARG A 188 12.50 -4.90 -4.96
CA ARG A 188 13.29 -6.14 -4.98
C ARG A 188 14.41 -6.05 -6.00
N ALA A 189 14.13 -5.55 -7.20
CA ALA A 189 15.12 -5.35 -8.25
C ALA A 189 16.18 -4.32 -7.84
N SER A 190 15.78 -3.21 -7.21
CA SER A 190 16.73 -2.21 -6.72
C SER A 190 17.62 -2.74 -5.60
N LYS A 191 17.06 -3.56 -4.69
CA LYS A 191 17.88 -4.27 -3.70
C LYS A 191 18.84 -5.27 -4.33
N ALA A 192 18.39 -6.07 -5.30
CA ALA A 192 19.24 -7.00 -6.01
C ALA A 192 20.39 -6.26 -6.74
N ARG A 193 20.10 -5.14 -7.41
CA ARG A 193 21.12 -4.27 -8.02
C ARG A 193 22.08 -3.67 -7.00
N ALA A 194 21.58 -3.26 -5.84
CA ALA A 194 22.43 -2.74 -4.78
C ALA A 194 23.36 -3.81 -4.19
N TRP A 195 22.89 -5.06 -4.13
CA TRP A 195 23.73 -6.20 -3.73
C TRP A 195 24.76 -6.53 -4.80
N SER A 196 24.36 -6.61 -6.07
CA SER A 196 25.29 -6.87 -7.18
C SER A 196 26.32 -5.75 -7.40
N ALA A 197 26.08 -4.54 -6.90
CA ALA A 197 27.04 -3.44 -6.95
C ALA A 197 28.04 -3.45 -5.78
N VAL A 198 27.75 -4.19 -4.71
CA VAL A 198 28.61 -4.33 -3.52
C VAL A 198 29.42 -5.63 -3.60
N GLU A 199 28.80 -6.67 -4.13
CA GLU A 199 29.46 -7.89 -4.54
C GLU A 199 30.19 -7.55 -5.85
N ASP A 200 31.49 -7.20 -5.75
CA ASP A 200 32.39 -6.95 -6.89
C ASP A 200 32.58 -8.24 -7.70
N GLY A 201 31.49 -8.76 -8.27
CA GLY A 201 31.54 -9.78 -9.30
C GLY A 201 32.11 -9.13 -10.54
N GLU A 202 33.31 -9.55 -10.93
CA GLU A 202 33.93 -9.09 -12.18
C GLU A 202 32.95 -9.30 -13.34
N ASP A 203 32.64 -8.23 -14.07
CA ASP A 203 31.80 -8.30 -15.27
C ASP A 203 32.60 -8.97 -16.38
N LEU A 204 32.51 -10.30 -16.46
CA LEU A 204 33.17 -11.10 -17.50
C LEU A 204 32.82 -10.61 -18.91
N SER A 205 31.64 -10.02 -19.12
CA SER A 205 31.26 -9.49 -20.43
C SER A 205 31.97 -8.18 -20.76
N ALA A 206 32.26 -7.35 -19.75
CA ALA A 206 33.10 -6.17 -19.93
C ALA A 206 34.57 -6.58 -20.12
N LEU A 207 35.01 -7.57 -19.36
CA LEU A 207 36.39 -8.05 -19.38
C LEU A 207 36.71 -8.80 -20.70
N LEU A 208 35.79 -9.62 -21.22
CA LEU A 208 35.93 -10.30 -22.51
C LEU A 208 35.87 -9.36 -23.74
N LYS A 209 35.45 -8.09 -23.58
CA LYS A 209 35.51 -7.10 -24.68
C LYS A 209 36.93 -6.60 -24.94
N ASP A 210 37.80 -6.66 -23.94
CA ASP A 210 39.19 -6.27 -24.10
C ASP A 210 39.95 -7.39 -24.82
N PRO A 211 40.54 -7.16 -26.00
CA PRO A 211 41.24 -8.21 -26.75
C PRO A 211 42.49 -8.76 -26.04
N ASN A 212 42.96 -8.07 -24.99
CA ASN A 212 44.06 -8.49 -24.11
C ASN A 212 43.57 -8.80 -22.69
N HIS A 213 42.43 -9.49 -22.57
CA HIS A 213 41.84 -9.85 -21.27
C HIS A 213 42.61 -10.94 -20.49
N GLY A 214 43.64 -11.56 -21.08
CA GLY A 214 44.48 -12.56 -20.41
C GLY A 214 43.82 -13.93 -20.18
N LEU A 215 42.50 -14.04 -20.36
CA LEU A 215 41.75 -15.31 -20.35
C LEU A 215 41.84 -16.04 -21.70
N THR A 216 41.74 -17.37 -21.65
CA THR A 216 41.57 -18.22 -22.84
C THR A 216 40.10 -18.53 -23.03
N VAL A 217 39.49 -18.00 -24.09
CA VAL A 217 38.13 -18.33 -24.50
C VAL A 217 38.17 -19.59 -25.36
N LEU A 218 37.49 -20.64 -24.91
CA LEU A 218 37.31 -21.87 -25.68
C LEU A 218 35.95 -21.80 -26.38
N GLU A 219 35.96 -21.56 -27.68
CA GLU A 219 34.75 -21.63 -28.50
C GLU A 219 34.50 -23.09 -28.89
N GLU A 220 33.59 -23.73 -28.18
CA GLU A 220 33.14 -25.08 -28.52
C GLU A 220 32.00 -24.97 -29.55
N PRO A 221 32.06 -25.68 -30.68
CA PRO A 221 31.01 -25.65 -31.69
C PRO A 221 29.70 -26.20 -31.12
N GLU A 222 28.56 -25.58 -31.47
CA GLU A 222 27.22 -26.04 -31.07
C GLU A 222 26.93 -27.48 -31.52
N GLU A 223 27.50 -27.89 -32.64
CA GLU A 223 27.42 -29.26 -33.13
C GLU A 223 28.67 -30.02 -32.74
N ALA A 224 28.48 -31.09 -31.97
CA ALA A 224 29.56 -31.99 -31.62
C ALA A 224 30.06 -32.73 -32.85
N ASP A 225 31.37 -32.68 -33.09
CA ASP A 225 32.02 -33.33 -34.21
C ASP A 225 31.83 -34.86 -34.12
N PRO A 226 31.06 -35.49 -35.05
CA PRO A 226 30.78 -36.93 -35.00
C PRO A 226 32.02 -37.79 -35.24
N SER A 227 33.14 -37.19 -35.64
CA SER A 227 34.40 -37.90 -35.89
C SER A 227 35.23 -38.15 -34.62
N LYS A 228 34.92 -37.49 -33.50
CA LYS A 228 35.63 -37.68 -32.22
C LYS A 228 34.77 -38.49 -31.25
N PRO A 229 35.34 -39.50 -30.56
CA PRO A 229 34.59 -40.24 -29.55
C PRO A 229 34.23 -39.30 -28.40
N GLN A 230 32.94 -39.22 -28.08
CA GLN A 230 32.47 -38.57 -26.87
C GLN A 230 32.71 -39.52 -25.68
N GLY A 231 33.43 -39.04 -24.67
CA GLY A 231 33.82 -39.79 -23.48
C GLY A 231 33.31 -39.16 -22.21
#